data_AF-A0A0S8CWG1-F1
#
_entry.id   AF-A0A0S8CWG1-F1
#
_cell.length_a   1.000
_cell.length_b   1.000
_cell.length_c   1.000
_cell.angle_alpha   90.00
_cell.angle_beta   90.00
_cell.angle_gamma   90.00
#
_symmetry.space_group_name_H-M   'P 1'
#
loop_
_entity.id
_entity.type
_entity.pdbx_description
1 polymer ?
#
loop_
_entity_poly.entity_id
_entity_poly.type
_entity_poly.pdbx_seq_one_letter_code
_entity_poly.pdbx_strand_id
1 'polypeptide(L)' 'MPVQESKDFIEDPRPNMTTEEKNMHLSYMLRVAPHARQSIFRIERVEIGATGWWIHYRTG' A
#
# COMPACT_ATOMS: atom_id res chain seq x y z
N MET A 1 19.52 -15.28 -4.50
CA MET A 1 19.25 -14.21 -3.52
C MET A 1 18.09 -14.69 -2.66
N PRO A 2 18.12 -14.58 -1.33
CA PRO A 2 16.95 -14.91 -0.52
C PRO A 2 15.81 -13.94 -0.86
N VAL A 3 14.58 -14.46 -0.96
CA VAL A 3 13.38 -13.63 -1.14
C VAL A 3 13.21 -12.81 0.13
N GLN A 4 13.35 -11.49 0.01
CA GLN A 4 13.14 -10.58 1.14
C GLN A 4 11.75 -9.95 1.03
N GLU A 5 10.93 -10.19 2.04
CA GLU A 5 9.60 -9.61 2.17
C GLU A 5 9.66 -8.32 2.98
N SER A 6 9.00 -7.27 2.51
CA SER A 6 8.81 -6.01 3.24
C SER A 6 7.35 -5.58 3.14
N LYS A 7 6.91 -4.74 4.07
CA LYS A 7 5.56 -4.19 4.04
C LYS A 7 5.55 -2.72 4.44
N ASP A 8 4.69 -1.94 3.79
CA ASP A 8 4.43 -0.54 4.10
C ASP A 8 2.94 -0.32 4.37
N PHE A 9 2.63 0.67 5.20
CA PHE A 9 1.26 1.07 5.48
C PHE A 9 0.95 2.41 4.81
N ILE A 10 -0.16 2.46 4.07
CA ILE A 10 -0.71 3.67 3.48
C ILE A 10 -2.01 3.96 4.21
N GLU A 11 -2.04 5.03 5.00
CA GLU A 11 -3.24 5.45 5.70
C GLU A 11 -4.22 6.18 4.78
N ASP A 12 -5.52 6.04 5.02
CA ASP A 12 -6.53 6.89 4.39
C ASP A 12 -6.27 8.35 4.82
N PRO A 13 -6.13 9.29 3.88
CA PRO A 13 -5.85 10.66 4.27
C PRO A 13 -7.05 11.31 4.98
N ARG A 14 -8.27 10.81 4.76
CA ARG A 14 -9.50 11.29 5.41
C ARG A 14 -10.53 10.16 5.55
N PRO A 15 -11.32 10.12 6.65
CA PRO A 15 -12.29 9.05 6.91
C PRO A 15 -13.47 9.02 5.94
N ASN A 16 -13.88 10.18 5.41
CA ASN A 16 -15.10 10.33 4.58
C ASN A 16 -14.84 10.31 3.05
N MET A 17 -13.71 9.76 2.61
CA MET A 17 -13.41 9.65 1.19
C MET A 17 -14.28 8.60 0.49
N THR A 18 -14.65 8.89 -0.75
CA THR A 18 -15.31 7.90 -1.61
C THR A 18 -14.35 6.78 -1.96
N THR A 19 -14.89 5.66 -2.43
CA THR A 19 -14.09 4.52 -2.90
C THR A 19 -13.15 4.94 -4.04
N GLU A 20 -13.62 5.75 -4.99
CA GLU A 20 -12.80 6.30 -6.08
C GLU A 20 -11.64 7.16 -5.56
N GLU A 21 -11.89 8.06 -4.62
CA GLU A 21 -10.83 8.92 -4.05
C GLU A 21 -9.78 8.09 -3.30
N LYS A 22 -10.22 7.06 -2.57
CA LYS A 22 -9.34 6.10 -1.88
C LYS A 22 -8.45 5.35 -2.87
N ASN A 23 -9.05 4.83 -3.95
CA ASN A 23 -8.32 4.13 -5.01
C ASN A 23 -7.34 5.06 -5.73
N MET A 24 -7.71 6.32 -5.96
CA MET A 24 -6.85 7.32 -6.58
C MET A 24 -5.65 7.64 -5.67
N HIS A 25 -5.88 7.84 -4.37
CA HIS A 25 -4.81 8.08 -3.39
C HIS A 25 -3.84 6.90 -3.31
N LEU A 26 -4.37 5.68 -3.17
CA LEU A 26 -3.57 4.46 -3.16
C LEU A 26 -2.70 4.36 -4.43
N SER A 27 -3.30 4.57 -5.60
CA SER A 27 -2.59 4.53 -6.89
C SER A 27 -1.47 5.56 -6.97
N TYR A 28 -1.70 6.78 -6.45
CA TYR A 28 -0.68 7.82 -6.39
C TYR A 28 0.48 7.41 -5.48
N MET A 29 0.19 6.92 -4.27
CA MET A 29 1.21 6.51 -3.31
C MET A 29 2.06 5.35 -3.83
N LEU A 30 1.44 4.34 -4.44
CA LEU A 30 2.15 3.22 -5.06
C LEU A 30 3.07 3.66 -6.22
N ARG A 31 2.71 4.72 -6.94
CA ARG A 31 3.54 5.26 -8.04
C ARG A 31 4.77 6.02 -7.53
N VAL A 32 4.64 6.73 -6.40
CA VAL A 32 5.74 7.53 -5.81
C VAL A 32 6.74 6.66 -5.05
N ALA A 33 6.31 5.47 -4.62
CA ALA A 33 7.09 4.63 -3.76
C ALA A 33 8.34 4.05 -4.48
N PRO A 34 9.56 4.21 -3.93
CA PRO A 34 10.82 3.93 -4.62
C PRO A 34 11.18 2.44 -4.59
N HIS A 35 10.36 1.61 -5.24
CA HIS A 35 10.46 0.14 -5.16
C HIS A 35 11.00 -0.51 -6.45
N ALA A 36 12.00 0.08 -7.09
CA ALA A 36 12.53 -0.38 -8.39
C ALA A 36 12.99 -1.85 -8.44
N ARG A 37 13.18 -2.50 -7.28
CA ARG A 37 13.56 -3.92 -7.15
C ARG A 37 12.54 -4.77 -6.38
N GLN A 38 11.40 -4.21 -6.00
CA GLN A 38 10.40 -4.92 -5.20
C GLN A 38 9.09 -5.00 -5.96
N SER A 39 8.48 -6.18 -5.98
CA SER A 39 7.18 -6.40 -6.61
C SER A 39 6.11 -6.49 -5.53
N ILE A 40 5.01 -5.76 -5.72
CA ILE A 40 3.82 -5.90 -4.88
C ILE A 40 3.21 -7.27 -5.14
N PHE A 41 2.98 -8.05 -4.10
CA PHE A 41 2.32 -9.36 -4.22
C PHE A 41 1.02 -9.48 -3.43
N ARG A 42 0.76 -8.54 -2.50
CA ARG A 42 -0.47 -8.49 -1.72
C ARG A 42 -0.76 -7.07 -1.26
N ILE A 43 -2.04 -6.70 -1.28
CA ILE A 43 -2.56 -5.46 -0.72
C ILE A 43 -3.70 -5.84 0.22
N GLU A 44 -3.68 -5.37 1.46
CA GLU A 44 -4.71 -5.66 2.47
C GLU A 44 -5.33 -4.40 3.01
N ARG A 45 -6.66 -4.35 3.05
CA ARG A 45 -7.40 -3.27 3.71
C ARG A 45 -7.47 -3.52 5.21
N VAL A 46 -7.20 -2.51 6.03
CA VAL A 46 -7.32 -2.58 7.49
C VAL A 46 -8.13 -1.40 8.01
N GLU A 47 -8.96 -1.66 9.02
CA GLU A 47 -9.88 -0.68 9.65
C GLU A 47 -9.76 -0.66 11.19
N ILE A 48 -8.68 -1.23 11.74
CA ILE A 48 -8.47 -1.34 13.20
C ILE A 48 -7.55 -0.22 13.66
N GLY A 49 -8.09 0.80 14.34
CA GLY A 49 -7.35 1.93 14.92
C GLY A 49 -6.98 3.02 13.91
N ALA A 50 -6.53 2.63 12.72
CA ALA A 50 -6.37 3.48 11.54
C ALA A 50 -6.94 2.77 10.32
N THR A 51 -7.56 3.52 9.41
CA THR A 51 -8.13 2.99 8.17
C THR A 51 -7.11 3.16 7.06
N GLY A 52 -6.72 2.09 6.36
CA GLY A 52 -5.69 2.17 5.33
C GLY A 52 -5.38 0.84 4.66
N TRP A 53 -4.23 0.75 4.01
CA TRP A 53 -3.76 -0.43 3.29
C TRP A 53 -2.36 -0.85 3.73
N TRP A 54 -2.18 -2.15 3.98
CA TRP A 54 -0.86 -2.77 3.98
C TRP A 54 -0.49 -3.19 2.57
N ILE A 55 0.66 -2.71 2.10
CA ILE A 55 1.25 -3.11 0.83
C ILE A 55 2.40 -4.05 1.15
N HIS A 56 2.32 -5.27 0.64
CA HIS A 56 3.35 -6.29 0.82
C HIS A 56 4.18 -6.42 -0.45
N TYR A 57 5.49 -6.34 -0.28
CA TYR A 57 6.47 -6.39 -1.35
C TYR A 57 7.39 -7.60 -1.19
N ARG A 58 7.79 -8.17 -2.32
CA ARG A 58 8.84 -9.19 -2.40
C ARG A 58 10.00 -8.67 -3.23
N THR A 59 11.22 -8.87 -2.76
CA THR A 59 12.44 -8.66 -3.55
C THR A 59 12.79 -9.97 -4.25
N GLY A 60 12.89 -9.93 -5.58
CA GLY A 60 13.23 -11.08 -6.44
C GLY A 60 14.69 -11.09 -6.86
#